data_AF-A0A7X8BYG1-F1
#
_entry.id   AF-A0A7X8BYG1-F1
#
_cell.length_a   1.000
_cell.length_b   1.000
_cell.length_c   1.000
_cell.angle_alpha   90.00
_cell.angle_beta   90.00
_cell.angle_gamma   90.00
#
_symmetry.space_group_name_H-M   'P 1'
#
loop_
_entity.id
_entity.type
_entity.pdbx_description
1 polymer ?
#
loop_
_entity_poly.entity_id
_entity_poly.type
_entity_poly.pdbx_seq_one_letter_code
_entity_poly.pdbx_strand_id
1 'polypeptide(L)'
;MKDKKQQNSTKVEKKDYNYWLKKVAIYPQELEYVPTKYKTAELCKTAVKHSGWSLEHVPAELKTPELCELAVNNFGMALEFVPEGLRSSALCELAVEDYGCALEYVPMALRTSDLCELAVSQYGYALEYVPEELKTAELCERAVLSHGLALGEVPKKLRTAELCEVAVENYGYALEYVPEKLKTAELCERAVLSRGLALGEVPKKLRTAELCEKAVKENGYALCDVPKKYKTLELCKLAVQLDECALNFVPAKYRTSELYEIIINQHGRMFKYVPSELKTADFCEKAVKENGCALEFVPEELKTAELCEIAVKTYGKALEFVPENLKTIDLCKLAVKKAHGALQFVPVKLKAEVKKMLEEENE
;
A
#
# COMPACT_ATOMS: atom_id res chain seq x y z
N MET A 1 -15.16 37.69 44.68
CA MET A 1 -15.78 37.93 43.36
C MET A 1 -15.43 36.74 42.45
N LYS A 2 -15.98 35.55 42.75
CA LYS A 2 -16.98 34.82 41.95
C LYS A 2 -16.86 34.96 40.42
N ASP A 3 -16.42 33.85 39.83
CA ASP A 3 -16.98 33.17 38.66
C ASP A 3 -17.11 33.96 37.35
N LYS A 4 -16.10 33.81 36.48
CA LYS A 4 -16.30 33.76 35.03
C LYS A 4 -16.09 32.33 34.56
N LYS A 5 -17.17 31.54 34.62
CA LYS A 5 -17.30 30.29 33.85
C LYS A 5 -17.16 30.64 32.37
N GLN A 6 -16.05 30.23 31.77
CA GLN A 6 -15.93 30.11 30.33
C GLN A 6 -16.81 28.93 29.92
N GLN A 7 -18.07 29.23 29.59
CA GLN A 7 -18.92 28.32 28.84
C GLN A 7 -18.29 28.17 27.45
N ASN A 8 -17.49 27.11 27.27
CA ASN A 8 -17.26 26.58 25.93
C ASN A 8 -18.61 26.02 25.44
N SER A 9 -19.40 26.88 24.80
CA SER A 9 -20.53 26.41 24.01
C SER A 9 -19.96 25.64 22.83
N THR A 10 -19.91 24.32 22.90
CA THR A 10 -20.06 23.50 21.71
C THR A 10 -21.37 23.95 21.06
N LYS A 11 -21.30 24.85 20.08
CA LYS A 11 -22.44 25.10 19.18
C LYS A 11 -22.73 23.74 18.56
N VAL A 12 -23.77 23.07 19.05
CA VAL A 12 -24.33 21.90 18.39
C VAL A 12 -24.78 22.41 17.04
N GLU A 13 -23.96 22.19 16.01
CA GLU A 13 -24.27 22.61 14.66
C GLU A 13 -25.57 21.92 14.26
N LYS A 14 -26.60 22.73 14.01
CA LYS A 14 -27.92 22.21 13.69
C LYS A 14 -27.83 21.53 12.33
N LYS A 15 -27.94 20.20 12.31
CA LYS A 15 -27.90 19.37 11.09
C LYS A 15 -29.20 19.51 10.27
N ASP A 16 -29.45 20.71 9.77
CA ASP A 16 -30.56 21.03 8.86
C ASP A 16 -30.22 20.71 7.40
N TYR A 17 -31.12 21.02 6.48
CA TYR A 17 -30.93 20.76 5.04
C TYR A 17 -29.65 21.42 4.49
N ASN A 18 -29.39 22.68 4.85
CA ASN A 18 -28.25 23.44 4.35
C ASN A 18 -26.93 22.89 4.88
N TYR A 19 -26.92 22.42 6.13
CA TYR A 19 -25.79 21.67 6.67
C TYR A 19 -25.49 20.44 5.80
N TRP A 20 -26.49 19.59 5.54
CA TRP A 20 -26.30 18.37 4.75
C TRP A 20 -25.92 18.66 3.30
N LEU A 21 -26.52 19.67 2.66
CA LEU A 21 -26.19 20.07 1.30
C LEU A 21 -24.72 20.47 1.17
N LYS A 22 -24.21 21.30 2.09
CA LYS A 22 -22.80 21.69 2.12
C LYS A 22 -21.88 20.51 2.43
N LYS A 23 -22.30 19.65 3.37
CA LYS A 23 -21.51 18.50 3.81
C LYS A 23 -21.32 17.50 2.68
N VAL A 24 -22.40 17.14 1.98
CA VAL A 24 -22.42 16.20 0.86
C VAL A 24 -21.69 16.74 -0.37
N ALA A 25 -21.70 18.06 -0.59
CA ALA A 25 -20.91 18.66 -1.67
C ALA A 25 -19.39 18.52 -1.47
N ILE A 26 -18.92 18.38 -0.22
CA ILE A 26 -17.49 18.19 0.11
C ILE A 26 -17.16 16.70 0.29
N TYR A 27 -18.08 15.97 0.91
CA TYR A 27 -17.94 14.55 1.27
C TYR A 27 -19.20 13.80 0.79
N PRO A 28 -19.26 13.40 -0.49
CA PRO A 28 -20.45 12.79 -1.09
C PRO A 28 -20.96 11.54 -0.35
N GLN A 29 -20.04 10.77 0.23
CA GLN A 29 -20.33 9.59 1.07
C GLN A 29 -21.22 9.91 2.29
N GLU A 30 -21.26 11.17 2.74
CA GLU A 30 -22.12 11.58 3.86
C GLU A 30 -23.61 11.46 3.53
N LEU A 31 -23.98 11.26 2.25
CA LEU A 31 -25.35 10.98 1.84
C LEU A 31 -25.96 9.78 2.57
N GLU A 32 -25.13 8.80 2.97
CA GLU A 32 -25.52 7.66 3.81
C GLU A 32 -26.26 8.13 5.08
N TYR A 33 -25.71 9.13 5.77
CA TYR A 33 -26.16 9.61 7.07
C TYR A 33 -27.25 10.69 7.01
N VAL A 34 -27.60 11.15 5.81
CA VAL A 34 -28.63 12.17 5.63
C VAL A 34 -29.98 11.58 6.02
N PRO A 35 -30.71 12.18 6.99
CA PRO A 35 -32.06 11.72 7.34
C PRO A 35 -32.99 11.74 6.12
N THR A 36 -33.86 10.74 5.97
CA THR A 36 -34.76 10.58 4.80
C THR A 36 -35.53 11.86 4.45
N LYS A 37 -36.00 12.61 5.45
CA LYS A 37 -36.70 13.90 5.27
C LYS A 37 -35.88 14.98 4.53
N TYR A 38 -34.56 14.84 4.45
CA TYR A 38 -33.66 15.76 3.77
C TYR A 38 -33.04 15.18 2.49
N LYS A 39 -33.28 13.89 2.17
CA LYS A 39 -32.85 13.28 0.90
C LYS A 39 -33.77 13.74 -0.24
N THR A 40 -33.61 14.98 -0.65
CA THR A 40 -34.30 15.55 -1.82
C THR A 40 -33.58 15.15 -3.10
N ALA A 41 -34.27 15.28 -4.25
CA ALA A 41 -33.65 15.06 -5.57
C ALA A 41 -32.43 15.97 -5.80
N GLU A 42 -32.49 17.23 -5.36
CA GLU A 42 -31.37 18.19 -5.49
C GLU A 42 -30.15 17.77 -4.67
N LEU A 43 -30.35 17.37 -3.42
CA LEU A 43 -29.27 16.94 -2.54
C LEU A 43 -28.64 15.64 -3.06
N CYS A 44 -29.47 14.67 -3.49
CA CYS A 44 -29.00 13.42 -4.09
C CYS A 44 -28.21 13.69 -5.38
N LYS A 45 -28.71 14.55 -6.26
CA LYS A 45 -28.01 14.97 -7.49
C LYS A 45 -26.67 15.64 -7.18
N THR A 46 -26.60 16.44 -6.13
CA THR A 46 -25.35 17.08 -5.69
C THR A 46 -24.33 16.04 -5.25
N ALA A 47 -24.73 15.05 -4.46
CA ALA A 47 -23.86 13.93 -4.06
C ALA A 47 -23.32 13.16 -5.27
N VAL A 48 -24.24 12.70 -6.14
CA VAL A 48 -23.92 11.88 -7.31
C VAL A 48 -23.00 12.62 -8.29
N LYS A 49 -23.18 13.93 -8.45
CA LYS A 49 -22.31 14.76 -9.29
C LYS A 49 -20.84 14.74 -8.84
N HIS A 50 -20.59 14.61 -7.53
CA HIS A 50 -19.24 14.59 -6.97
C HIS A 50 -18.69 13.18 -6.78
N SER A 51 -19.55 12.17 -6.68
CA SER A 51 -19.17 10.76 -6.65
C SER A 51 -20.32 9.87 -7.10
N GLY A 52 -20.14 9.12 -8.20
CA GLY A 52 -21.12 8.18 -8.74
C GLY A 52 -21.55 7.10 -7.75
N TRP A 53 -20.65 6.66 -6.86
CA TRP A 53 -20.95 5.73 -5.75
C TRP A 53 -22.08 6.20 -4.85
N SER A 54 -22.30 7.52 -4.74
CA SER A 54 -23.37 8.08 -3.91
C SER A 54 -24.76 7.58 -4.32
N LEU A 55 -24.92 7.06 -5.55
CA LEU A 55 -26.18 6.46 -6.03
C LEU A 55 -26.65 5.31 -5.13
N GLU A 56 -25.75 4.60 -4.44
CA GLU A 56 -26.09 3.59 -3.45
C GLU A 56 -27.08 4.10 -2.40
N HIS A 57 -26.84 5.30 -1.88
CA HIS A 57 -27.60 5.88 -0.76
C HIS A 57 -28.78 6.74 -1.21
N VAL A 58 -29.04 6.83 -2.52
CA VAL A 58 -30.21 7.52 -3.08
C VAL A 58 -31.45 6.64 -2.89
N PRO A 59 -32.56 7.16 -2.34
CA PRO A 59 -33.83 6.43 -2.26
C PRO A 59 -34.28 5.91 -3.63
N ALA A 60 -34.84 4.71 -3.68
CA ALA A 60 -35.17 4.04 -4.94
C ALA A 60 -36.12 4.88 -5.82
N GLU A 61 -37.07 5.57 -5.21
CA GLU A 61 -38.02 6.48 -5.86
C GLU A 61 -37.37 7.72 -6.51
N LEU A 62 -36.13 8.05 -6.13
CA LEU A 62 -35.39 9.19 -6.68
C LEU A 62 -34.34 8.77 -7.74
N LYS A 63 -34.16 7.47 -7.99
CA LYS A 63 -33.23 6.96 -9.02
C LYS A 63 -33.86 7.10 -10.41
N THR A 64 -33.87 8.31 -10.96
CA THR A 64 -34.31 8.57 -12.33
C THR A 64 -33.25 8.13 -13.35
N PRO A 65 -33.62 7.91 -14.63
CA PRO A 65 -32.65 7.61 -15.68
C PRO A 65 -31.51 8.63 -15.75
N GLU A 66 -31.82 9.92 -15.65
CA GLU A 66 -30.83 11.00 -15.75
C GLU A 66 -29.87 11.02 -14.56
N LEU A 67 -30.35 10.67 -13.36
CA LEU A 67 -29.49 10.57 -12.19
C LEU A 67 -28.58 9.34 -12.26
N CYS A 68 -29.11 8.22 -12.77
CA CYS A 68 -28.34 7.00 -13.00
C CYS A 68 -27.25 7.23 -14.05
N GLU A 69 -27.59 7.89 -15.16
CA GLU A 69 -26.63 8.27 -16.20
C GLU A 69 -25.56 9.23 -15.66
N LEU A 70 -25.93 10.21 -14.84
CA LEU A 70 -24.96 11.09 -14.17
C LEU A 70 -24.01 10.31 -13.26
N ALA A 71 -24.51 9.31 -12.52
CA ALA A 71 -23.70 8.48 -11.65
C ALA A 71 -22.70 7.64 -12.43
N VAL A 72 -23.17 6.95 -13.48
CA VAL A 72 -22.35 6.08 -14.33
C VAL A 72 -21.29 6.90 -15.10
N ASN A 73 -21.64 8.07 -15.62
CA ASN A 73 -20.67 9.00 -16.25
C ASN A 73 -19.56 9.46 -15.30
N ASN A 74 -19.84 9.52 -13.99
CA ASN A 74 -18.84 9.90 -13.01
C ASN A 74 -17.96 8.71 -12.59
N PHE A 75 -18.54 7.51 -12.55
CA PHE A 75 -17.85 6.27 -12.22
C PHE A 75 -18.64 5.06 -12.73
N GLY A 76 -18.09 4.30 -13.67
CA GLY A 76 -18.78 3.23 -14.40
C GLY A 76 -19.39 2.14 -13.50
N MET A 77 -18.69 1.75 -12.42
CA MET A 77 -19.21 0.75 -11.47
C MET A 77 -20.44 1.23 -10.69
N ALA A 78 -20.81 2.51 -10.74
CA ALA A 78 -22.08 2.99 -10.20
C ALA A 78 -23.29 2.27 -10.83
N LEU A 79 -23.11 1.58 -11.98
CA LEU A 79 -24.10 0.69 -12.58
C LEU A 79 -24.65 -0.36 -11.59
N GLU A 80 -23.84 -0.79 -10.61
CA GLU A 80 -24.27 -1.67 -9.51
C GLU A 80 -25.55 -1.16 -8.83
N PHE A 81 -25.61 0.16 -8.58
CA PHE A 81 -26.69 0.79 -7.84
C PHE A 81 -27.84 1.28 -8.72
N VAL A 82 -27.72 1.13 -10.05
CA VAL A 82 -28.79 1.42 -11.00
C VAL A 82 -29.82 0.29 -10.94
N PRO A 83 -31.11 0.58 -10.74
CA PRO A 83 -32.18 -0.41 -10.81
C PRO A 83 -32.14 -1.18 -12.13
N GLU A 84 -32.33 -2.51 -12.10
CA GLU A 84 -32.18 -3.38 -13.28
C GLU A 84 -32.99 -2.91 -14.49
N GLY A 85 -34.24 -2.48 -14.28
CA GLY A 85 -35.10 -1.96 -15.35
C GLY A 85 -34.64 -0.66 -16.00
N LEU A 86 -33.66 0.04 -15.41
CA LEU A 86 -33.03 1.25 -15.96
C LEU A 86 -31.67 0.98 -16.62
N ARG A 87 -31.15 -0.25 -16.56
CA ARG A 87 -29.89 -0.64 -17.19
C ARG A 87 -30.11 -0.85 -18.69
N SER A 88 -30.22 0.24 -19.43
CA SER A 88 -30.31 0.23 -20.88
C SER A 88 -28.98 -0.20 -21.52
N SER A 89 -29.00 -0.64 -22.78
CA SER A 89 -27.79 -0.98 -23.53
C SER A 89 -26.78 0.16 -23.55
N ALA A 90 -27.23 1.39 -23.80
CA ALA A 90 -26.37 2.57 -23.86
C ALA A 90 -25.74 2.91 -22.50
N LEU A 91 -26.50 2.76 -21.41
CA LEU A 91 -25.98 2.99 -20.07
C LEU A 91 -24.96 1.91 -19.66
N CYS A 92 -25.20 0.66 -20.05
CA CYS A 92 -24.26 -0.44 -19.82
C CYS A 92 -22.96 -0.25 -20.62
N GLU A 93 -23.06 0.16 -21.88
CA GLU A 93 -21.91 0.47 -22.72
C GLU A 93 -21.07 1.60 -22.11
N LEU A 94 -21.71 2.71 -21.72
CA LEU A 94 -21.06 3.83 -21.04
C LEU A 94 -20.32 3.39 -19.76
N ALA A 95 -20.94 2.52 -18.96
CA ALA A 95 -20.31 2.00 -17.74
C ALA A 95 -19.06 1.17 -18.04
N VAL A 96 -19.12 0.32 -19.07
CA VAL A 96 -18.03 -0.57 -19.49
C VAL A 96 -16.91 0.22 -20.17
N GLU A 97 -17.23 1.27 -20.92
CA GLU A 97 -16.25 2.21 -21.50
C GLU A 97 -15.40 2.87 -20.42
N ASP A 98 -16.01 3.31 -19.30
CA ASP A 98 -15.28 3.89 -18.18
C ASP A 98 -14.45 2.84 -17.42
N TYR A 99 -15.06 1.70 -17.09
CA TYR A 99 -14.38 0.64 -16.35
C TYR A 99 -14.86 -0.76 -16.75
N GLY A 100 -13.97 -1.55 -17.36
CA GLY A 100 -14.33 -2.86 -17.95
C GLY A 100 -15.03 -3.83 -16.99
N CYS A 101 -14.68 -3.85 -15.69
CA CYS A 101 -15.36 -4.71 -14.71
C CYS A 101 -16.81 -4.32 -14.42
N ALA A 102 -17.28 -3.15 -14.86
CA ALA A 102 -18.69 -2.80 -14.79
C ALA A 102 -19.58 -3.80 -15.55
N LEU A 103 -18.99 -4.61 -16.44
CA LEU A 103 -19.64 -5.76 -17.07
C LEU A 103 -20.31 -6.71 -16.06
N GLU A 104 -19.78 -6.83 -14.83
CA GLU A 104 -20.39 -7.60 -13.72
C GLU A 104 -21.86 -7.23 -13.50
N TYR A 105 -22.20 -5.94 -13.61
CA TYR A 105 -23.53 -5.42 -13.33
C TYR A 105 -24.39 -5.26 -14.60
N VAL A 106 -23.84 -5.56 -15.76
CA VAL A 106 -24.63 -5.60 -17.00
C VAL A 106 -25.53 -6.84 -16.98
N PRO A 107 -26.85 -6.70 -17.22
CA PRO A 107 -27.76 -7.84 -17.34
C PRO A 107 -27.25 -8.85 -18.38
N MET A 108 -27.38 -10.16 -18.10
CA MET A 108 -26.84 -11.21 -18.97
C MET A 108 -27.30 -11.09 -20.42
N ALA A 109 -28.57 -10.73 -20.63
CA ALA A 109 -29.16 -10.54 -21.96
C ALA A 109 -28.53 -9.39 -22.77
N LEU A 110 -27.81 -8.47 -22.12
CA LEU A 110 -27.14 -7.33 -22.75
C LEU A 110 -25.63 -7.54 -22.92
N ARG A 111 -25.05 -8.66 -22.43
CA ARG A 111 -23.64 -8.99 -22.62
C ARG A 111 -23.41 -9.56 -24.01
N THR A 112 -23.39 -8.67 -25.01
CA THR A 112 -23.06 -9.02 -26.40
C THR A 112 -21.56 -9.30 -26.54
N SER A 113 -21.16 -9.92 -27.66
CA SER A 113 -19.74 -10.11 -27.98
C SER A 113 -18.97 -8.79 -27.97
N ASP A 114 -19.51 -7.76 -28.62
CA ASP A 114 -18.88 -6.45 -28.73
C ASP A 114 -18.68 -5.78 -27.37
N LEU A 115 -19.69 -5.87 -26.49
CA LEU A 115 -19.60 -5.30 -25.13
C LEU A 115 -18.58 -6.07 -24.27
N CYS A 116 -18.52 -7.40 -24.41
CA CYS A 116 -17.52 -8.22 -23.73
C CYS A 116 -16.10 -7.91 -24.24
N GLU A 117 -15.94 -7.73 -25.55
CA GLU A 117 -14.68 -7.33 -26.16
C GLU A 117 -14.21 -5.96 -25.70
N LEU A 118 -15.13 -5.00 -25.60
CA LEU A 118 -14.86 -3.67 -25.04
C LEU A 118 -14.40 -3.78 -23.58
N ALA A 119 -15.13 -4.52 -22.75
CA ALA A 119 -14.82 -4.71 -21.33
C ALA A 119 -13.40 -5.28 -21.12
N VAL A 120 -13.08 -6.36 -21.86
CA VAL A 120 -11.76 -7.02 -21.79
C VAL A 120 -10.64 -6.12 -22.30
N SER A 121 -10.91 -5.28 -23.31
CA SER A 121 -9.94 -4.32 -23.83
C SER A 121 -9.61 -3.22 -22.82
N GLN A 122 -10.61 -2.77 -22.05
CA GLN A 122 -10.40 -1.79 -20.99
C GLN A 122 -9.64 -2.39 -19.80
N TYR A 123 -9.97 -3.62 -19.39
CA TYR A 123 -9.26 -4.31 -18.32
C TYR A 123 -9.37 -5.83 -18.47
N GLY A 124 -8.25 -6.52 -18.64
CA GLY A 124 -8.24 -7.96 -18.94
C GLY A 124 -8.99 -8.85 -17.93
N TYR A 125 -9.05 -8.46 -16.66
CA TYR A 125 -9.82 -9.18 -15.64
C TYR A 125 -11.33 -9.15 -15.85
N ALA A 126 -11.85 -8.24 -16.67
CA ALA A 126 -13.27 -8.25 -17.03
C ALA A 126 -13.71 -9.56 -17.72
N LEU A 127 -12.76 -10.38 -18.19
CA LEU A 127 -13.01 -11.73 -18.68
C LEU A 127 -13.77 -12.60 -17.65
N GLU A 128 -13.60 -12.38 -16.34
CA GLU A 128 -14.36 -13.05 -15.28
C GLU A 128 -15.89 -12.97 -15.53
N TYR A 129 -16.35 -11.81 -15.99
CA TYR A 129 -17.77 -11.50 -16.18
C TYR A 129 -18.27 -11.79 -17.60
N VAL A 130 -17.43 -12.32 -18.49
CA VAL A 130 -17.87 -12.71 -19.83
C VAL A 130 -18.62 -14.04 -19.75
N PRO A 131 -19.80 -14.20 -20.37
CA PRO A 131 -20.48 -15.49 -20.47
C PRO A 131 -19.56 -16.57 -21.04
N GLU A 132 -19.60 -17.79 -20.49
CA GLU A 132 -18.68 -18.87 -20.87
C GLU A 132 -18.74 -19.22 -22.36
N GLU A 133 -19.92 -19.11 -22.97
CA GLU A 133 -20.14 -19.29 -24.41
C GLU A 133 -19.47 -18.22 -25.29
N LEU A 134 -19.14 -17.05 -24.73
CA LEU A 134 -18.47 -15.94 -25.43
C LEU A 134 -16.96 -15.89 -25.17
N LYS A 135 -16.42 -16.74 -24.29
CA LYS A 135 -14.97 -16.85 -24.04
C LYS A 135 -14.26 -17.58 -25.18
N THR A 136 -14.04 -16.87 -26.29
CA THR A 136 -13.25 -17.36 -27.43
C THR A 136 -11.75 -17.34 -27.13
N ALA A 137 -10.96 -18.04 -27.95
CA ALA A 137 -9.50 -18.04 -27.80
C ALA A 137 -8.93 -16.62 -27.98
N GLU A 138 -9.45 -15.87 -28.95
CA GLU A 138 -9.04 -14.51 -29.29
C GLU A 138 -9.36 -13.52 -28.15
N LEU A 139 -10.52 -13.66 -27.52
CA LEU A 139 -10.90 -12.83 -26.37
C LEU A 139 -10.03 -13.14 -25.15
N CYS A 140 -9.77 -14.42 -24.89
CA CYS A 140 -8.87 -14.86 -23.83
C CYS A 140 -7.43 -14.36 -24.04
N GLU A 141 -6.92 -14.39 -25.28
CA GLU A 141 -5.62 -13.82 -25.63
C GLU A 141 -5.57 -12.32 -25.35
N ARG A 142 -6.59 -11.58 -25.78
CA ARG A 142 -6.71 -10.14 -25.51
C ARG A 142 -6.72 -9.82 -24.01
N ALA A 143 -7.45 -10.62 -23.23
CA ALA A 143 -7.51 -10.47 -21.77
C ALA A 143 -6.12 -10.66 -21.13
N VAL A 144 -5.39 -11.69 -21.52
CA VAL A 144 -4.05 -12.00 -21.02
C VAL A 144 -3.01 -10.95 -21.44
N LEU A 145 -3.10 -10.44 -22.67
CA LEU A 145 -2.24 -9.35 -23.16
C LEU A 145 -2.47 -8.05 -22.38
N SER A 146 -3.73 -7.76 -22.02
CA SER A 146 -4.09 -6.61 -21.19
C SER A 146 -3.59 -6.77 -19.75
N HIS A 147 -3.78 -7.95 -19.16
CA HIS A 147 -3.34 -8.24 -17.79
C HIS A 147 -3.03 -9.73 -17.59
N GLY A 148 -1.77 -10.09 -17.33
CA GLY A 148 -1.31 -11.50 -17.30
C GLY A 148 -2.08 -12.41 -16.33
N LEU A 149 -2.54 -11.88 -15.20
CA LEU A 149 -3.36 -12.67 -14.25
C LEU A 149 -4.76 -13.05 -14.77
N ALA A 150 -5.24 -12.43 -15.85
CA ALA A 150 -6.49 -12.82 -16.51
C ALA A 150 -6.46 -14.28 -17.01
N LEU A 151 -5.27 -14.90 -17.09
CA LEU A 151 -5.12 -16.35 -17.32
C LEU A 151 -5.94 -17.19 -16.30
N GLY A 152 -6.15 -16.67 -15.08
CA GLY A 152 -7.02 -17.27 -14.06
C GLY A 152 -8.46 -17.47 -14.54
N GLU A 153 -8.96 -16.55 -15.36
CA GLU A 153 -10.34 -16.51 -15.88
C GLU A 153 -10.51 -17.23 -17.22
N VAL A 154 -9.40 -17.56 -17.88
CA VAL A 154 -9.39 -18.32 -19.13
C VAL A 154 -9.84 -19.76 -18.84
N PRO A 155 -10.83 -20.30 -19.57
CA PRO A 155 -11.23 -21.69 -19.44
C PRO A 155 -10.04 -22.64 -19.58
N LYS A 156 -9.91 -23.64 -18.70
CA LYS A 156 -8.73 -24.54 -18.66
C LYS A 156 -8.40 -25.18 -20.01
N LYS A 157 -9.41 -25.43 -20.85
CA LYS A 157 -9.26 -26.00 -22.20
C LYS A 157 -8.57 -25.06 -23.20
N LEU A 158 -8.60 -23.74 -22.96
CA LEU A 158 -8.01 -22.70 -23.80
C LEU A 158 -6.63 -22.22 -23.30
N ARG A 159 -6.15 -22.73 -22.16
CA ARG A 159 -4.81 -22.42 -21.64
C ARG A 159 -3.74 -23.20 -22.41
N THR A 160 -3.36 -22.69 -23.58
CA THR A 160 -2.25 -23.22 -24.38
C THR A 160 -0.90 -22.86 -23.76
N ALA A 161 0.18 -23.49 -24.22
CA ALA A 161 1.52 -23.18 -23.74
C ALA A 161 1.90 -21.73 -24.10
N GLU A 162 1.57 -21.31 -25.32
CA GLU A 162 1.83 -19.97 -25.85
C GLU A 162 1.09 -18.90 -25.03
N LEU A 163 -0.19 -19.13 -24.70
CA LEU A 163 -0.96 -18.19 -23.88
C LEU A 163 -0.40 -18.11 -22.45
N CYS A 164 0.03 -19.24 -21.88
CA CYS A 164 0.67 -19.26 -20.56
C CYS A 164 2.01 -18.51 -20.55
N GLU A 165 2.80 -18.62 -21.62
CA GLU A 165 4.03 -17.87 -21.80
C GLU A 165 3.79 -16.36 -21.83
N VAL A 166 2.84 -15.90 -22.65
CA VAL A 166 2.46 -14.48 -22.73
C VAL A 166 1.99 -13.96 -21.37
N ALA A 167 1.18 -14.73 -20.64
CA ALA A 167 0.69 -14.36 -19.32
C ALA A 167 1.83 -14.15 -18.31
N VAL A 168 2.78 -15.08 -18.27
CA VAL A 168 3.93 -15.05 -17.36
C VAL A 168 4.91 -13.94 -17.71
N GLU A 169 5.12 -13.66 -18.99
CA GLU A 169 5.92 -12.51 -19.44
C GLU A 169 5.33 -11.18 -18.98
N ASN A 170 4.02 -11.01 -19.16
CA ASN A 170 3.31 -9.80 -18.77
C ASN A 170 3.34 -9.62 -17.24
N TYR A 171 3.12 -10.70 -16.48
CA TYR A 171 3.12 -10.66 -15.02
C TYR A 171 3.52 -12.01 -14.41
N GLY A 172 4.71 -12.10 -13.81
CA GLY A 172 5.28 -13.38 -13.34
C GLY A 172 4.41 -14.23 -12.41
N TYR A 173 3.54 -13.61 -11.60
CA TYR A 173 2.59 -14.34 -10.74
C TYR A 173 1.51 -15.10 -11.52
N ALA A 174 1.31 -14.83 -12.81
CA ALA A 174 0.42 -15.63 -13.65
C ALA A 174 0.81 -17.11 -13.72
N LEU A 175 2.05 -17.45 -13.32
CA LEU A 175 2.50 -18.83 -13.14
C LEU A 175 1.57 -19.65 -12.23
N GLU A 176 0.92 -19.03 -11.24
CA GLU A 176 -0.09 -19.68 -10.38
C GLU A 176 -1.17 -20.39 -11.21
N TYR A 177 -1.64 -19.72 -12.27
CA TYR A 177 -2.75 -20.19 -13.11
C TYR A 177 -2.33 -21.10 -14.27
N VAL A 178 -1.02 -21.29 -14.47
CA VAL A 178 -0.50 -22.19 -15.50
C VAL A 178 -0.79 -23.64 -15.11
N PRO A 179 -1.38 -24.46 -16.00
CA PRO A 179 -1.56 -25.89 -15.72
C PRO A 179 -0.24 -26.57 -15.34
N GLU A 180 -0.23 -27.41 -14.30
CA GLU A 180 0.99 -28.05 -13.78
C GLU A 180 1.82 -28.80 -14.84
N LYS A 181 1.15 -29.37 -15.86
CA LYS A 181 1.80 -30.06 -16.98
C LYS A 181 2.58 -29.12 -17.93
N LEU A 182 2.28 -27.82 -17.90
CA LEU A 182 2.91 -26.78 -18.72
C LEU A 182 3.95 -25.96 -17.95
N LYS A 183 4.10 -26.17 -16.63
CA LYS A 183 5.14 -25.52 -15.83
C LYS A 183 6.51 -26.15 -16.13
N THR A 184 7.18 -25.63 -17.14
CA THR A 184 8.57 -25.99 -17.50
C THR A 184 9.57 -25.21 -16.65
N ALA A 185 10.84 -25.63 -16.66
CA ALA A 185 11.89 -24.91 -15.95
C ALA A 185 12.10 -23.51 -16.54
N GLU A 186 12.03 -23.40 -17.86
CA GLU A 186 12.18 -22.17 -18.63
C GLU A 186 11.05 -21.19 -18.30
N LEU A 187 9.80 -21.65 -18.28
CA LEU A 187 8.66 -20.79 -17.92
C LEU A 187 8.73 -20.33 -16.46
N CYS A 188 9.14 -21.20 -15.55
CA CYS A 188 9.35 -20.85 -14.14
C CYS A 188 10.46 -19.80 -13.98
N GLU A 189 11.54 -19.89 -14.77
CA GLU A 189 12.59 -18.89 -14.77
C GLU A 189 12.09 -17.54 -15.28
N ARG A 190 11.31 -17.52 -16.36
CA ARG A 190 10.70 -16.28 -16.88
C ARG A 190 9.80 -15.62 -15.84
N ALA A 191 9.00 -16.41 -15.13
CA ALA A 191 8.15 -15.92 -14.04
C ALA A 191 8.98 -15.24 -12.94
N VAL A 192 10.05 -15.90 -12.51
CA VAL A 192 10.96 -15.40 -11.46
C VAL A 192 11.71 -14.14 -11.91
N LEU A 193 12.13 -14.06 -13.17
CA LEU A 193 12.79 -12.87 -13.72
C LEU A 193 11.83 -11.69 -13.90
N SER A 194 10.54 -11.95 -14.12
CA SER A 194 9.49 -10.93 -14.18
C SER A 194 9.10 -10.43 -12.78
N ARG A 195 8.96 -11.36 -11.82
CA ARG A 195 8.65 -11.10 -10.40
C ARG A 195 9.34 -12.16 -9.54
N GLY A 196 10.34 -11.80 -8.75
CA GLY A 196 11.15 -12.72 -7.94
C GLY A 196 10.34 -13.51 -6.93
N LEU A 197 9.28 -12.90 -6.39
CA LEU A 197 8.31 -13.55 -5.51
C LEU A 197 7.46 -14.63 -6.20
N ALA A 198 7.42 -14.68 -7.54
CA ALA A 198 6.82 -15.81 -8.26
C ALA A 198 7.55 -17.13 -7.99
N LEU A 199 8.72 -17.12 -7.33
CA LEU A 199 9.35 -18.33 -6.79
C LEU A 199 8.40 -19.13 -5.89
N GLY A 200 7.48 -18.46 -5.18
CA GLY A 200 6.40 -19.08 -4.40
C GLY A 200 5.50 -19.99 -5.24
N GLU A 201 5.27 -19.65 -6.50
CA GLU A 201 4.41 -20.39 -7.45
C GLU A 201 5.14 -21.49 -8.20
N VAL A 202 6.47 -21.47 -8.18
CA VAL A 202 7.30 -22.50 -8.81
C VAL A 202 7.14 -23.83 -8.08
N PRO A 203 6.82 -24.94 -8.78
CA PRO A 203 6.76 -26.26 -8.18
C PRO A 203 8.04 -26.59 -7.44
N LYS A 204 7.94 -27.10 -6.20
CA LYS A 204 9.10 -27.38 -5.32
C LYS A 204 10.21 -28.21 -5.99
N LYS A 205 9.84 -29.11 -6.92
CA LYS A 205 10.77 -29.95 -7.69
C LYS A 205 11.62 -29.18 -8.71
N LEU A 206 11.15 -28.02 -9.16
CA LEU A 206 11.83 -27.14 -10.13
C LEU A 206 12.60 -26.00 -9.47
N ARG A 207 12.49 -25.82 -8.15
CA ARG A 207 13.29 -24.83 -7.41
C ARG A 207 14.74 -25.31 -7.30
N THR A 208 15.59 -24.81 -8.19
CA THR A 208 17.04 -25.02 -8.15
C THR A 208 17.74 -23.91 -7.36
N ALA A 209 19.00 -24.13 -6.97
CA ALA A 209 19.79 -23.09 -6.31
C ALA A 209 19.95 -21.84 -7.20
N GLU A 210 20.19 -22.04 -8.50
CA GLU A 210 20.32 -20.96 -9.48
C GLU A 210 19.03 -20.15 -9.62
N LEU A 211 17.87 -20.82 -9.71
CA LEU A 211 16.58 -20.14 -9.80
C LEU A 211 16.28 -19.34 -8.53
N CYS A 212 16.60 -19.89 -7.35
CA CYS A 212 16.49 -19.18 -6.08
C CYS A 212 17.39 -17.93 -6.02
N GLU A 213 18.59 -18.00 -6.58
CA GLU A 213 19.49 -16.85 -6.67
C GLU A 213 18.93 -15.77 -7.60
N LYS A 214 18.41 -16.15 -8.78
CA LYS A 214 17.72 -15.22 -9.70
C LYS A 214 16.55 -14.52 -9.01
N ALA A 215 15.74 -15.28 -8.25
CA ALA A 215 14.61 -14.73 -7.50
C ALA A 215 15.04 -13.69 -6.47
N VAL A 216 16.06 -13.99 -5.66
CA VAL A 216 16.58 -13.07 -4.65
C VAL A 216 17.22 -11.84 -5.27
N LYS A 217 17.92 -11.98 -6.41
CA LYS A 217 18.50 -10.84 -7.14
C LYS A 217 17.45 -9.89 -7.69
N GLU A 218 16.29 -10.40 -8.09
CA GLU A 218 15.16 -9.57 -8.54
C GLU A 218 14.46 -8.92 -7.33
N ASN A 219 14.20 -9.69 -6.28
CA ASN A 219 13.56 -9.20 -5.06
C ASN A 219 14.12 -9.91 -3.81
N GLY A 220 14.78 -9.15 -2.92
CA GLY A 220 15.40 -9.69 -1.71
C GLY A 220 14.44 -10.46 -0.80
N TYR A 221 13.16 -10.07 -0.77
CA TYR A 221 12.12 -10.73 0.02
C TYR A 221 11.84 -12.17 -0.44
N ALA A 222 12.18 -12.52 -1.70
CA ALA A 222 12.03 -13.88 -2.24
C ALA A 222 12.81 -14.95 -1.44
N LEU A 223 13.71 -14.55 -0.55
CA LEU A 223 14.33 -15.44 0.44
C LEU A 223 13.29 -16.20 1.29
N CYS A 224 12.07 -15.68 1.45
CA CYS A 224 10.98 -16.37 2.15
C CYS A 224 10.66 -17.74 1.51
N ASP A 225 10.68 -17.82 0.18
CA ASP A 225 10.31 -18.99 -0.62
C ASP A 225 11.48 -19.90 -0.99
N VAL A 226 12.72 -19.46 -0.72
CA VAL A 226 13.92 -20.26 -0.96
C VAL A 226 13.92 -21.49 -0.03
N PRO A 227 14.03 -22.72 -0.56
CA PRO A 227 14.16 -23.92 0.27
C PRO A 227 15.36 -23.83 1.22
N LYS A 228 15.18 -24.29 2.48
CA LYS A 228 16.22 -24.21 3.53
C LYS A 228 17.61 -24.72 3.08
N LYS A 229 17.65 -25.75 2.24
CA LYS A 229 18.90 -26.32 1.68
C LYS A 229 19.69 -25.35 0.77
N TYR A 230 19.04 -24.35 0.19
CA TYR A 230 19.65 -23.37 -0.72
C TYR A 230 19.89 -22.00 -0.05
N LYS A 231 19.48 -21.82 1.21
CA LYS A 231 19.81 -20.61 1.97
C LYS A 231 21.27 -20.67 2.42
N THR A 232 22.18 -20.18 1.58
CA THR A 232 23.60 -19.99 1.92
C THR A 232 23.78 -18.67 2.66
N LEU A 233 24.94 -18.49 3.32
CA LEU A 233 25.28 -17.21 3.95
C LEU A 233 25.30 -16.08 2.92
N GLU A 234 25.93 -16.29 1.78
CA GLU A 234 26.04 -15.29 0.69
C GLU A 234 24.67 -14.90 0.14
N LEU A 235 23.77 -15.87 -0.08
CA LEU A 235 22.42 -15.58 -0.53
C LEU A 235 21.62 -14.79 0.52
N CYS A 236 21.80 -15.11 1.81
CA CYS A 236 21.16 -14.36 2.89
C CYS A 236 21.70 -12.93 2.98
N LYS A 237 23.01 -12.72 2.84
CA LYS A 237 23.63 -11.39 2.80
C LYS A 237 23.08 -10.58 1.64
N LEU A 238 23.04 -11.16 0.44
CA LEU A 238 22.49 -10.51 -0.75
C LEU A 238 21.01 -10.12 -0.56
N ALA A 239 20.18 -11.05 -0.08
CA ALA A 239 18.76 -10.79 0.13
C ALA A 239 18.52 -9.61 1.09
N VAL A 240 19.27 -9.58 2.18
CA VAL A 240 19.18 -8.54 3.21
C VAL A 240 19.68 -7.18 2.72
N GLN A 241 20.68 -7.17 1.82
CA GLN A 241 21.15 -5.93 1.18
C GLN A 241 20.14 -5.34 0.19
N LEU A 242 19.29 -6.19 -0.40
CA LEU A 242 18.25 -5.77 -1.34
C LEU A 242 16.94 -5.40 -0.64
N ASP A 243 16.60 -6.09 0.45
CA ASP A 243 15.42 -5.86 1.26
C ASP A 243 15.69 -6.23 2.73
N GLU A 244 15.65 -5.26 3.63
CA GLU A 244 15.93 -5.47 5.05
C GLU A 244 14.92 -6.41 5.74
N CYS A 245 13.71 -6.52 5.20
CA CYS A 245 12.69 -7.44 5.71
C CYS A 245 13.06 -8.91 5.45
N ALA A 246 13.99 -9.20 4.53
CA ALA A 246 14.50 -10.54 4.28
C ALA A 246 15.20 -11.14 5.51
N LEU A 247 15.67 -10.32 6.47
CA LEU A 247 16.25 -10.76 7.73
C LEU A 247 15.35 -11.75 8.49
N ASN A 248 14.03 -11.59 8.40
CA ASN A 248 13.05 -12.49 9.02
C ASN A 248 13.20 -13.94 8.55
N PHE A 249 13.66 -14.14 7.32
CA PHE A 249 13.79 -15.44 6.67
C PHE A 249 15.21 -16.00 6.68
N VAL A 250 16.17 -15.28 7.24
CA VAL A 250 17.55 -15.73 7.44
C VAL A 250 17.61 -16.79 8.55
N PRO A 251 18.16 -17.99 8.29
CA PRO A 251 18.38 -19.02 9.31
C PRO A 251 19.20 -18.49 10.50
N ALA A 252 18.84 -18.87 11.73
CA ALA A 252 19.49 -18.39 12.95
C ALA A 252 21.03 -18.55 12.94
N LYS A 253 21.55 -19.65 12.35
CA LYS A 253 22.99 -19.90 12.20
C LYS A 253 23.75 -18.84 11.39
N TYR A 254 23.07 -18.02 10.61
CA TYR A 254 23.65 -16.95 9.78
C TYR A 254 23.38 -15.55 10.32
N ARG A 255 22.66 -15.41 11.43
CA ARG A 255 22.42 -14.13 12.10
C ARG A 255 23.63 -13.74 12.95
N THR A 256 24.75 -13.50 12.26
CA THR A 256 26.03 -13.14 12.87
C THR A 256 26.18 -11.63 13.00
N SER A 257 27.16 -11.19 13.79
CA SER A 257 27.52 -9.77 13.90
C SER A 257 27.78 -9.13 12.53
N GLU A 258 28.43 -9.86 11.62
CA GLU A 258 28.73 -9.39 10.26
C GLU A 258 27.45 -9.10 9.45
N LEU A 259 26.45 -9.99 9.52
CA LEU A 259 25.18 -9.77 8.81
C LEU A 259 24.44 -8.55 9.36
N TYR A 260 24.37 -8.42 10.69
CA TYR A 260 23.76 -7.25 11.31
C TYR A 260 24.52 -5.98 10.95
N GLU A 261 25.85 -6.04 10.82
CA GLU A 261 26.67 -4.88 10.44
C GLU A 261 26.28 -4.36 9.05
N ILE A 262 26.12 -5.26 8.09
CA ILE A 262 25.63 -4.92 6.74
C ILE A 262 24.28 -4.20 6.82
N ILE A 263 23.35 -4.72 7.62
CA ILE A 263 22.01 -4.16 7.79
C ILE A 263 22.06 -2.75 8.38
N ILE A 264 22.76 -2.56 9.50
CA ILE A 264 22.74 -1.27 10.21
C ILE A 264 23.44 -0.16 9.42
N ASN A 265 24.41 -0.53 8.58
CA ASN A 265 25.13 0.41 7.72
C ASN A 265 24.24 0.96 6.59
N GLN A 266 23.19 0.23 6.21
CA GLN A 266 22.24 0.65 5.17
C GLN A 266 20.91 1.16 5.77
N HIS A 267 20.51 0.61 6.91
CA HIS A 267 19.21 0.85 7.53
C HIS A 267 19.36 0.95 9.06
N GLY A 268 19.82 2.10 9.58
CA GLY A 268 20.09 2.25 11.02
C GLY A 268 18.87 2.01 11.93
N ARG A 269 17.65 2.15 11.39
CA ARG A 269 16.39 1.82 12.12
C ARG A 269 16.24 0.34 12.47
N MET A 270 16.95 -0.54 11.77
CA MET A 270 16.94 -1.98 12.03
C MET A 270 17.73 -2.37 13.29
N PHE A 271 18.45 -1.42 13.91
CA PHE A 271 19.21 -1.63 15.15
C PHE A 271 18.35 -2.20 16.30
N LYS A 272 17.04 -1.93 16.30
CA LYS A 272 16.10 -2.52 17.27
C LYS A 272 16.03 -4.05 17.23
N TYR A 273 16.38 -4.68 16.11
CA TYR A 273 16.38 -6.14 15.93
C TYR A 273 17.73 -6.80 16.20
N VAL A 274 18.75 -6.00 16.52
CA VAL A 274 20.08 -6.51 16.89
C VAL A 274 19.99 -7.15 18.28
N PRO A 275 20.42 -8.41 18.45
CA PRO A 275 20.51 -9.06 19.75
C PRO A 275 21.34 -8.24 20.74
N SER A 276 20.93 -8.19 22.01
CA SER A 276 21.58 -7.37 23.03
C SER A 276 23.07 -7.70 23.18
N GLU A 277 23.45 -8.96 22.99
CA GLU A 277 24.82 -9.46 23.07
C GLU A 277 25.74 -8.90 21.98
N LEU A 278 25.17 -8.40 20.88
CA LEU A 278 25.91 -7.84 19.74
C LEU A 278 25.99 -6.30 19.76
N LYS A 279 25.31 -5.63 20.70
CA LYS A 279 25.30 -4.17 20.81
C LYS A 279 26.55 -3.64 21.51
N THR A 280 27.69 -3.71 20.81
CA THR A 280 28.94 -3.10 21.27
C THR A 280 28.92 -1.58 21.06
N ALA A 281 29.84 -0.85 21.69
CA ALA A 281 29.95 0.61 21.53
C ALA A 281 30.13 1.02 20.06
N ASP A 282 31.02 0.34 19.32
CA ASP A 282 31.24 0.56 17.88
C ASP A 282 29.95 0.33 17.06
N PHE A 283 29.20 -0.72 17.42
CA PHE A 283 27.94 -1.05 16.75
C PHE A 283 26.86 -0.01 16.98
N CYS A 284 26.74 0.48 18.22
CA CYS A 284 25.84 1.57 18.59
C CYS A 284 26.21 2.86 17.84
N GLU A 285 27.49 3.18 17.77
CA GLU A 285 27.98 4.38 17.07
C GLU A 285 27.65 4.32 15.57
N LYS A 286 27.89 3.19 14.90
CA LYS A 286 27.52 2.99 13.48
C LYS A 286 26.03 3.18 13.25
N ALA A 287 25.19 2.53 14.07
CA ALA A 287 23.74 2.61 13.93
C ALA A 287 23.21 4.04 14.16
N VAL A 288 23.73 4.75 15.15
CA VAL A 288 23.33 6.13 15.48
C VAL A 288 23.81 7.13 14.42
N LYS A 289 25.01 6.91 13.84
CA LYS A 289 25.53 7.72 12.74
C LYS A 289 24.64 7.63 11.51
N GLU A 290 24.16 6.43 11.17
CA GLU A 290 23.18 6.26 10.08
C GLU A 290 21.83 6.87 10.48
N ASN A 291 21.27 6.44 11.61
CA ASN A 291 19.96 6.89 12.07
C ASN A 291 19.98 7.34 13.53
N GLY A 292 19.82 8.64 13.77
CA GLY A 292 19.79 9.17 15.14
C GLY A 292 18.68 8.58 16.03
N CYS A 293 17.58 8.07 15.45
CA CYS A 293 16.55 7.35 16.22
C CYS A 293 17.07 6.04 16.85
N ALA A 294 18.14 5.45 16.32
CA ALA A 294 18.70 4.21 16.85
C ALA A 294 19.14 4.33 18.32
N LEU A 295 19.36 5.56 18.81
CA LEU A 295 19.68 5.85 20.21
C LEU A 295 18.63 5.29 21.18
N GLU A 296 17.36 5.20 20.78
CA GLU A 296 16.29 4.55 21.57
C GLU A 296 16.67 3.13 22.02
N PHE A 297 17.33 2.37 21.14
CA PHE A 297 17.62 0.95 21.35
C PHE A 297 19.06 0.69 21.82
N VAL A 298 19.85 1.74 22.07
CA VAL A 298 21.20 1.64 22.64
C VAL A 298 21.10 1.33 24.14
N PRO A 299 21.86 0.36 24.69
CA PRO A 299 21.92 0.11 26.13
C PRO A 299 22.28 1.39 26.90
N GLU A 300 21.63 1.65 28.04
CA GLU A 300 21.79 2.91 28.80
C GLU A 300 23.25 3.17 29.18
N GLU A 301 23.97 2.14 29.63
CA GLU A 301 25.40 2.18 29.94
C GLU A 301 26.31 2.57 28.75
N LEU A 302 25.83 2.49 27.51
CA LEU A 302 26.58 2.88 26.30
C LEU A 302 26.17 4.26 25.74
N LYS A 303 25.17 4.93 26.34
CA LYS A 303 24.74 6.27 25.92
C LYS A 303 25.69 7.35 26.46
N THR A 304 26.82 7.55 25.79
CA THR A 304 27.76 8.62 26.13
C THR A 304 27.26 9.99 25.66
N ALA A 305 27.86 11.06 26.18
CA ALA A 305 27.54 12.42 25.74
C ALA A 305 27.82 12.60 24.24
N GLU A 306 28.93 12.05 23.76
CA GLU A 306 29.36 12.10 22.36
C GLU A 306 28.36 11.36 21.46
N LEU A 307 27.93 10.16 21.85
CA LEU A 307 26.96 9.38 21.08
C LEU A 307 25.59 10.08 21.03
N CYS A 308 25.15 10.66 22.14
CA CYS A 308 23.92 11.46 22.21
C CYS A 308 24.00 12.69 21.29
N GLU A 309 25.15 13.36 21.24
CA GLU A 309 25.38 14.48 20.34
C GLU A 309 25.32 14.06 18.87
N ILE A 310 25.96 12.94 18.50
CA ILE A 310 25.87 12.37 17.15
C ILE A 310 24.39 12.09 16.79
N ALA A 311 23.64 11.45 17.69
CA ALA A 311 22.23 11.12 17.46
C ALA A 311 21.40 12.37 17.16
N VAL A 312 21.56 13.42 17.96
CA VAL A 312 20.84 14.70 17.80
C VAL A 312 21.26 15.43 16.52
N LYS A 313 22.55 15.39 16.16
CA LYS A 313 23.05 15.96 14.89
C LYS A 313 22.44 15.28 13.68
N THR A 314 22.32 13.95 13.71
CA THR A 314 21.70 13.15 12.65
C THR A 314 20.19 13.36 12.63
N TYR A 315 19.51 13.29 13.78
CA TYR A 315 18.07 13.42 13.92
C TYR A 315 17.70 14.24 15.16
N GLY A 316 17.24 15.48 14.98
CA GLY A 316 17.02 16.41 16.10
C GLY A 316 16.04 15.92 17.17
N LYS A 317 15.02 15.14 16.80
CA LYS A 317 14.08 14.56 17.78
C LYS A 317 14.67 13.39 18.57
N ALA A 318 15.86 12.89 18.25
CA ALA A 318 16.58 11.89 19.04
C ALA A 318 16.86 12.37 20.48
N LEU A 319 16.74 13.69 20.75
CA LEU A 319 16.76 14.26 22.09
C LEU A 319 15.77 13.57 23.05
N GLU A 320 14.66 13.03 22.53
CA GLU A 320 13.72 12.21 23.29
C GLU A 320 14.40 11.06 24.05
N PHE A 321 15.37 10.41 23.41
CA PHE A 321 16.02 9.18 23.90
C PHE A 321 17.34 9.43 24.64
N VAL A 322 17.75 10.70 24.76
CA VAL A 322 18.94 11.11 25.51
C VAL A 322 18.66 11.02 27.01
N PRO A 323 19.53 10.43 27.83
CA PRO A 323 19.39 10.42 29.29
C PRO A 323 19.26 11.83 29.87
N GLU A 324 18.38 12.05 30.84
CA GLU A 324 18.08 13.38 31.39
C GLU A 324 19.30 14.11 31.95
N ASN A 325 20.27 13.36 32.51
CA ASN A 325 21.53 13.91 33.01
C ASN A 325 22.48 14.40 31.90
N LEU A 326 22.27 13.98 30.65
CA LEU A 326 23.08 14.36 29.48
C LEU A 326 22.42 15.45 28.62
N LYS A 327 21.18 15.86 28.93
CA LYS A 327 20.48 16.95 28.23
C LYS A 327 21.03 18.31 28.64
N THR A 328 22.16 18.70 28.07
CA THR A 328 22.74 20.04 28.25
C THR A 328 21.94 21.08 27.47
N ILE A 329 22.11 22.36 27.82
CA ILE A 329 21.47 23.46 27.10
C ILE A 329 21.89 23.50 25.63
N ASP A 330 23.17 23.29 25.36
CA ASP A 330 23.73 23.31 24.00
C ASP A 330 23.17 22.15 23.16
N LEU A 331 23.07 20.95 23.73
CA LEU A 331 22.48 19.80 23.05
C LEU A 331 20.99 20.02 22.77
N CYS A 332 20.25 20.60 23.72
CA CYS A 332 18.84 20.95 23.54
C CYS A 332 18.66 22.02 22.45
N LYS A 333 19.51 23.05 22.44
CA LYS A 333 19.51 24.09 21.40
C LYS A 333 19.80 23.48 20.03
N LEU A 334 20.81 22.61 19.93
CA LEU A 334 21.16 21.88 18.70
C LEU A 334 19.98 21.04 18.18
N ALA A 335 19.31 20.32 19.07
CA ALA A 335 18.14 19.50 18.73
C ALA A 335 16.99 20.34 18.15
N VAL A 336 16.66 21.47 18.78
CA VAL A 336 15.57 22.35 18.34
C VAL A 336 15.92 23.05 17.02
N LYS A 337 17.18 23.44 16.82
CA LYS A 337 17.66 23.94 15.51
C LYS A 337 17.49 22.90 14.41
N LYS A 338 17.82 21.64 14.71
CA LYS A 338 17.74 20.55 13.72
C LYS A 338 16.28 20.17 13.42
N ALA A 339 15.43 20.15 14.43
CA ALA A 339 14.01 19.88 14.30
C ALA A 339 13.22 20.68 15.34
N HIS A 340 12.46 21.69 14.92
CA HIS A 340 11.71 22.57 15.85
C HIS A 340 10.81 21.78 16.83
N GLY A 341 10.21 20.68 16.35
CA GLY A 341 9.41 19.78 17.18
C GLY A 341 10.17 19.10 18.32
N ALA A 342 11.50 19.08 18.33
CA ALA A 342 12.31 18.57 19.43
C ALA A 342 12.16 19.40 20.72
N LEU A 343 11.62 20.63 20.63
CA LEU A 343 11.34 21.50 21.77
C LEU A 343 10.44 20.83 22.82
N GLN A 344 9.58 19.90 22.40
CA GLN A 344 8.73 19.15 23.33
C GLN A 344 9.54 18.29 24.31
N PHE A 345 10.69 17.79 23.87
CA PHE A 345 11.59 16.88 24.61
C PHE A 345 12.68 17.59 25.43
N VAL A 346 12.79 18.91 25.30
CA VAL A 346 13.70 19.72 26.12
C VAL A 346 13.22 19.70 27.58
N PRO A 347 14.11 19.54 28.58
CA PRO A 347 13.71 19.59 29.99
C PRO A 347 13.04 20.92 30.33
N VAL A 348 11.97 20.89 31.13
CA VAL A 348 11.16 22.09 31.48
C VAL A 348 12.03 23.24 31.98
N LYS A 349 13.03 22.93 32.81
CA LYS A 349 13.99 23.89 33.37
C LYS A 349 14.84 24.63 32.32
N LEU A 350 15.05 24.04 31.14
CA LEU A 350 15.86 24.61 30.05
C LEU A 350 15.02 25.22 28.93
N LYS A 351 13.71 24.95 28.85
CA LYS A 351 12.85 25.36 27.71
C LYS A 351 12.84 26.86 27.46
N ALA A 352 12.74 27.68 28.52
CA ALA A 352 12.68 29.13 28.39
C ALA A 352 14.01 29.69 27.85
N GLU A 353 15.12 29.18 28.35
CA GLU A 353 16.46 29.60 27.96
C GLU A 353 16.79 29.19 26.52
N VAL A 354 16.47 27.94 26.13
CA VAL A 354 16.63 27.46 24.75
C VAL A 354 15.84 28.30 23.75
N LYS A 355 14.60 28.69 24.08
CA LYS A 355 13.80 29.57 23.19
C LYS A 355 14.46 30.93 23.01
N LYS A 356 14.85 31.57 24.12
CA LYS A 356 15.52 32.87 24.10
C LYS A 356 16.80 32.84 23.25
N MET A 357 17.65 31.82 23.43
CA MET A 357 18.89 31.67 22.66
C MET A 357 18.69 31.40 21.16
N LEU A 358 17.50 30.92 20.75
CA LEU A 358 17.16 30.73 19.33
C LEU A 358 16.57 32.00 18.71
N GLU A 359 15.90 32.83 19.51
CA GLU A 359 15.40 34.14 19.10
C GLU A 359 16.56 35.11 18.87
N GLU A 360 17.53 35.17 19.80
CA GLU A 360 18.72 36.03 19.73
C GLU A 360 19.70 35.72 18.56
N GLU A 361 19.60 34.55 17.94
CA GLU A 361 20.43 34.17 16.78
C GLU A 361 19.74 34.40 15.43
N ASN A 362 18.44 34.69 15.43
CA ASN A 362 17.66 34.99 14.23
C ASN A 362 17.43 36.50 14.02
N GLU A 363 17.88 37.33 14.97
CA GLU A 363 18.04 38.79 14.86
C GLU A 363 19.44 39.13 14.35
#